data_AF-A0A9D8UR64-F1
#
_entry.id   AF-A0A9D8UR64-F1
#
_cell.length_a   1.000
_cell.length_b   1.000
_cell.length_c   1.000
_cell.angle_alpha   90.00
_cell.angle_beta   90.00
_cell.angle_gamma   90.00
#
_symmetry.space_group_name_H-M   'P 1'
#
loop_
_entity.id
_entity.type
_entity.pdbx_description
1 polymer ?
#
loop_
_entity_poly.entity_id
_entity_poly.type
_entity_poly.pdbx_seq_one_letter_code
_entity_poly.pdbx_strand_id
1 'polypeptide(L)' 'MYYISGMKTISIRIDETVKQRWDRLAGEYGLNQSKLMREAILDKLEELEDFYVVKERTAGSFEPVSNDDVWAKLGLED' A
#
# COMPACT_ATOMS: atom_id res chain seq x y z
N MET A 1 -25.33 8.89 -18.78
CA MET A 1 -24.30 8.90 -17.73
C MET A 1 -22.95 8.77 -18.42
N TYR A 2 -22.24 9.88 -18.64
CA TYR A 2 -20.95 9.87 -19.36
C TYR A 2 -19.87 9.35 -18.42
N TYR A 3 -19.34 8.16 -18.72
CA TYR A 3 -18.20 7.60 -18.03
C TYR A 3 -16.97 8.43 -18.42
N ILE A 4 -16.46 9.26 -17.52
CA ILE A 4 -15.18 9.94 -17.73
C ILE A 4 -14.08 8.89 -17.46
N SER A 5 -13.93 7.91 -18.36
CA SER A 5 -12.72 7.10 -18.39
C SER A 5 -11.65 7.91 -19.12
N GLY A 6 -11.03 8.81 -18.37
CA GLY A 6 -9.91 9.61 -18.84
C GLY A 6 -8.76 9.48 -17.87
N MET A 7 -7.55 9.23 -18.38
CA MET A 7 -6.34 9.25 -17.57
C MET A 7 -6.26 10.58 -16.82
N LYS A 8 -5.96 10.52 -15.52
CA LYS A 8 -5.79 11.70 -14.67
C LYS A 8 -4.30 11.98 -14.50
N THR A 9 -3.93 13.26 -14.53
CA THR A 9 -2.57 13.72 -14.28
C THR A 9 -2.42 14.12 -12.82
N ILE A 10 -1.34 13.68 -12.20
CA ILE A 10 -0.94 14.09 -10.85
C ILE A 10 0.35 14.91 -10.98
N SER A 11 0.37 16.06 -10.31
CA SER A 11 1.58 16.87 -10.15
C SER A 11 1.95 16.90 -8.67
N ILE A 12 3.19 16.53 -8.35
CA ILE A 12 3.73 16.54 -6.99
C ILE A 12 5.00 17.38 -6.94
N ARG A 13 5.25 18.00 -5.80
CA ARG A 13 6.53 18.63 -5.49
C ARG A 13 7.36 17.63 -4.69
N ILE A 14 8.59 17.44 -5.10
CA ILE A 14 9.57 16.61 -4.40
C ILE A 14 10.88 17.38 -4.29
N ASP A 15 11.69 17.04 -3.30
CA ASP A 15 13.00 17.64 -3.12
C ASP A 15 13.88 17.42 -4.34
N GLU A 16 14.69 18.42 -4.67
CA GLU A 16 15.58 18.38 -5.82
C GLU A 16 16.55 17.20 -5.75
N THR A 17 17.09 16.91 -4.57
CA THR A 17 18.00 15.78 -4.34
C THR A 17 17.34 14.43 -4.66
N VAL A 18 16.04 14.29 -4.38
CA VAL A 18 15.28 13.07 -4.69
C VAL A 18 15.08 12.95 -6.19
N LYS A 19 14.72 14.04 -6.87
CA LYS A 19 14.56 14.05 -8.33
C LYS A 19 15.86 13.72 -9.05
N GLN A 20 16.99 14.31 -8.63
CA GLN A 20 18.30 14.03 -9.20
C GLN A 20 18.70 12.56 -9.07
N ARG A 21 18.48 11.96 -7.88
CA ARG A 21 18.74 10.53 -7.67
C ARG A 21 17.88 9.65 -8.58
N TRP A 22 16.60 10.01 -8.74
CA TRP A 22 15.69 9.26 -9.59
C TRP A 22 16.07 9.37 -11.08
N ASP A 23 16.42 10.56 -11.56
CA ASP A 23 16.85 10.78 -12.94
C ASP A 23 18.11 10.00 -13.28
N ARG A 24 19.09 10.02 -12.36
CA ARG A 24 20.32 9.26 -12.53
C ARG A 24 20.05 7.76 -12.67
N LEU A 25 19.28 7.17 -11.75
CA LEU A 25 18.92 5.75 -11.82
C LEU A 25 18.11 5.42 -13.08
N ALA A 26 17.17 6.28 -13.47
CA ALA A 26 16.39 6.05 -14.67
C ALA A 26 17.25 6.08 -15.94
N GLY A 27 18.20 7.02 -16.02
CA GLY A 27 19.15 7.12 -17.12
C GLY A 27 20.13 5.94 -17.18
N GLU A 28 20.68 5.53 -16.03
CA GLU A 28 21.67 4.43 -15.94
C GLU A 28 21.08 3.07 -16.35
N TYR A 29 19.81 2.82 -16.02
CA TYR A 29 19.18 1.51 -16.20
C TYR A 29 18.02 1.49 -17.22
N GLY A 30 17.78 2.60 -17.93
CA GLY A 30 16.70 2.71 -18.92
C GLY A 30 15.30 2.58 -18.34
N LEU A 31 15.09 3.06 -17.10
CA LEU A 31 13.83 2.90 -16.39
C LEU A 31 12.79 3.94 -16.84
N ASN A 32 11.53 3.51 -16.97
CA ASN A 32 10.42 4.43 -17.21
C ASN A 32 9.90 5.00 -15.89
N GLN A 33 10.29 6.24 -15.57
CA GLN A 33 9.93 6.90 -14.32
C GLN A 33 8.42 7.04 -14.12
N SER A 34 7.66 7.34 -15.18
CA SER A 34 6.19 7.44 -15.09
C SER A 34 5.56 6.09 -14.79
N LYS A 35 6.11 4.99 -15.30
CA LYS A 35 5.68 3.64 -14.95
C LYS A 35 5.97 3.35 -13.48
N LEU A 36 7.21 3.58 -13.04
CA LEU A 36 7.61 3.37 -11.64
C LEU A 36 6.77 4.18 -10.65
N MET A 37 6.44 5.43 -10.98
CA MET A 37 5.57 6.25 -10.14
C MET A 37 4.18 5.64 -10.00
N ARG A 38 3.60 5.13 -11.10
CA ARG A 38 2.28 4.49 -11.08
C ARG A 38 2.32 3.21 -10.24
N GLU A 39 3.34 2.39 -10.42
CA GLU A 39 3.53 1.15 -9.65
C GLU A 39 3.66 1.47 -8.15
N ALA A 40 4.53 2.40 -7.77
CA ALA A 40 4.69 2.80 -6.38
C ALA A 40 3.41 3.36 -5.73
N ILE A 41 2.57 4.06 -6.50
CA ILE A 41 1.25 4.52 -6.03
C ILE A 41 0.31 3.34 -5.82
N LEU A 42 0.25 2.39 -6.77
CA LEU A 42 -0.61 1.22 -6.68
C LEU A 42 -0.22 0.34 -5.49
N ASP A 43 1.06 0.02 -5.37
CA ASP A 43 1.58 -0.78 -4.25
C ASP A 43 1.19 -0.14 -2.91
N LYS A 44 1.35 1.18 -2.80
CA LYS A 44 1.00 1.87 -1.55
C LYS A 44 -0.50 1.93 -1.28
N LEU A 45 -1.32 2.03 -2.33
CA LEU A 45 -2.77 2.01 -2.19
C LEU A 45 -3.25 0.64 -1.72
N GLU A 46 -2.74 -0.45 -2.29
CA GLU A 46 -3.08 -1.82 -1.87
C GLU A 46 -2.77 -2.03 -0.39
N GLU A 47 -1.58 -1.63 0.08
CA GLU A 47 -1.22 -1.68 1.50
C GLU A 47 -2.20 -0.90 2.39
N LEU A 48 -2.61 0.30 1.95
CA LEU A 48 -3.52 1.15 2.71
C LEU A 48 -4.93 0.55 2.75
N GLU A 49 -5.41 0.02 1.63
CA GLU A 49 -6.71 -0.66 1.54
C GLU A 49 -6.76 -1.84 2.51
N ASP A 50 -5.76 -2.71 2.50
CA ASP A 50 -5.66 -3.83 3.43
C ASP A 50 -5.63 -3.38 4.89
N PHE A 51 -4.78 -2.39 5.20
CA PHE A 51 -4.65 -1.85 6.55
C PHE A 51 -5.99 -1.30 7.06
N TYR A 52 -6.68 -0.49 6.25
CA TYR A 52 -7.94 0.12 6.67
C TYR A 52 -9.08 -0.89 6.76
N VAL A 53 -9.10 -1.92 5.92
CA VAL A 53 -10.05 -3.04 6.06
C VAL A 53 -9.89 -3.74 7.42
N VAL A 54 -8.66 -4.06 7.83
CA VAL A 54 -8.40 -4.68 9.13
C VAL A 54 -8.72 -3.72 10.28
N LYS A 55 -8.33 -2.45 10.14
CA LYS A 55 -8.60 -1.42 11.15
C LYS A 55 -10.11 -1.25 11.39
N GLU A 56 -10.91 -1.20 10.33
CA GLU A 56 -12.37 -1.09 10.45
C GLU A 56 -12.97 -2.31 11.16
N ARG A 57 -12.52 -3.53 10.82
CA ARG A 57 -12.96 -4.76 11.48
C ARG A 57 -12.62 -4.79 12.97
N THR A 58 -11.48 -4.22 13.34
CA THR A 58 -10.94 -4.25 14.71
C THR A 58 -11.27 -3.00 15.52
N ALA A 59 -11.94 -2.00 14.92
CA ALA A 59 -12.33 -0.76 15.59
C ALA A 59 -13.48 -0.95 16.60
N GLY A 60 -14.27 -2.03 16.47
CA GLY A 60 -15.31 -2.39 17.43
C GLY A 60 -14.75 -3.03 18.70
N SER A 61 -15.53 -3.01 19.78
CA SER A 61 -15.21 -3.78 20.98
C SER A 61 -15.25 -5.27 20.65
N PHE A 62 -14.19 -6.00 20.95
CA PHE A 62 -14.13 -7.45 20.85
C PHE A 62 -13.82 -8.04 22.23
N GLU A 63 -14.34 -9.25 22.50
CA GLU A 63 -13.96 -9.99 23.69
C GLU A 63 -12.56 -10.58 23.46
N PRO A 64 -11.55 -10.21 24.28
CA PRO A 64 -10.23 -10.81 24.18
C PRO A 64 -10.31 -12.27 24.64
N VAL A 65 -9.71 -13.16 23.86
CA VAL A 65 -9.57 -14.59 24.19
C VAL A 65 -8.12 -14.84 24.59
N SER A 66 -7.89 -15.68 25.60
CA SER A 66 -6.53 -16.02 26.03
C SER A 66 -5.81 -16.85 24.97
N ASN A 67 -4.47 -16.79 24.92
CA ASN A 67 -3.71 -17.62 23.99
C ASN A 67 -3.97 -19.12 24.24
N ASP A 68 -4.03 -19.56 25.50
CA ASP A 68 -4.30 -20.95 25.87
C ASP A 68 -5.65 -21.43 25.27
N ASP A 69 -6.70 -20.62 25.39
CA ASP A 69 -8.02 -20.92 24.80
C ASP A 69 -8.00 -20.95 23.26
N VAL A 70 -7.14 -20.14 22.63
CA VAL A 70 -6.96 -20.12 21.17
C VAL A 70 -6.24 -21.39 20.71
N TRP A 71 -5.15 -21.78 21.39
CA TRP A 71 -4.39 -22.99 21.07
C TRP A 71 -5.24 -24.26 21.24
N ALA A 72 -6.03 -24.34 22.31
CA ALA A 72 -7.01 -25.40 22.55
C ALA A 72 -8.02 -25.54 21.40
N LYS A 73 -8.60 -24.42 20.96
CA LYS A 73 -9.59 -24.39 19.88
C LYS A 73 -9.01 -24.78 18.52
N LEU A 74 -7.74 -24.46 18.27
CA LEU A 74 -7.06 -24.77 17.02
C LEU A 74 -6.45 -26.18 17.01
N GLY A 75 -6.51 -26.93 18.12
CA GLY A 75 -5.91 -28.26 18.24
C GLY A 75 -4.38 -28.25 18.15
N LEU A 76 -3.78 -27.15 18.62
CA LEU A 76 -2.34 -26.87 18.57
C LEU A 76 -1.73 -26.83 19.98
N GLU A 77 -2.41 -27.40 20.97
CA GLU A 77 -1.83 -27.63 22.30
C GLU A 77 -0.74 -28.72 22.19
N ASP A 78 0.42 -28.46 22.81
CA ASP A 78 1.48 -29.46 23.00
C ASP A 78 1.03 -30.58 23.96
#